data_AF-A0A939RCD1-F1
#
_entry.id   AF-A0A939RCD1-F1
#
_cell.length_a   1.000
_cell.length_b   1.000
_cell.length_c   1.000
_cell.angle_alpha   90.00
_cell.angle_beta   90.00
_cell.angle_gamma   90.00
#
_symmetry.space_group_name_H-M   'P 1'
#
loop_
_entity.id
_entity.type
_entity.pdbx_description
1 polymer ?
#
loop_
_entity_poly.entity_id
_entity_poly.type
_entity_poly.pdbx_seq_one_letter_code
_entity_poly.pdbx_strand_id
1 'polypeptide(L)'
;MREPILRAIAMPPKMFWAPFLPAAMNLAVQFPFMFIGMGVLNMNPIIFIPPIVIAHVFLIIYGAREPHLSTMLKTYGPMAAKGSVSMYKSKGTKLAP
;
A
#
# COMPACT_ATOMS: atom_id res chain seq x y z
N MET A 1 -26.75 -1.63 7.17
CA MET A 1 -25.64 -0.66 7.00
C MET A 1 -24.29 -1.33 6.67
N ARG A 2 -24.26 -2.45 5.91
CA ARG A 2 -23.00 -3.11 5.50
C ARG A 2 -22.47 -2.61 4.16
N GLU A 3 -23.29 -1.91 3.38
CA GLU A 3 -22.92 -1.36 2.07
C GLU A 3 -21.62 -0.54 2.05
N PRO A 4 -21.35 0.40 2.98
CA PRO A 4 -20.09 1.16 2.92
C PRO A 4 -18.86 0.27 3.13
N ILE A 5 -18.97 -0.76 3.99
CA ILE A 5 -17.89 -1.72 4.27
C ILE A 5 -17.69 -2.65 3.06
N LEU A 6 -18.78 -3.20 2.51
CA LEU A 6 -18.74 -4.08 1.35
C LEU A 6 -18.24 -3.34 0.10
N ARG A 7 -18.62 -2.06 -0.06
CA ARG A 7 -18.15 -1.20 -1.16
C ARG A 7 -16.68 -0.83 -1.02
N ALA A 8 -16.18 -0.62 0.19
CA ALA A 8 -14.74 -0.40 0.42
C ALA A 8 -13.88 -1.66 0.15
N ILE A 9 -14.44 -2.84 0.39
CA ILE A 9 -13.81 -4.13 0.04
C ILE A 9 -13.84 -4.34 -1.48
N ALA A 10 -14.97 -4.04 -2.12
CA ALA A 10 -15.16 -4.20 -3.56
C ALA A 10 -14.43 -3.14 -4.41
N MET A 11 -14.25 -1.93 -3.88
CA MET A 11 -13.56 -0.81 -4.53
C MET A 11 -12.38 -0.37 -3.65
N PRO A 12 -11.23 -1.07 -3.73
CA PRO A 12 -10.06 -0.71 -2.95
C PRO A 12 -9.64 0.74 -3.28
N PRO A 13 -9.23 1.54 -2.28
CA PRO A 13 -8.86 2.94 -2.47
C PRO A 13 -7.68 3.03 -3.44
N LYS A 14 -7.88 3.79 -4.51
CA LYS A 14 -6.85 4.10 -5.51
C LYS A 14 -6.42 5.55 -5.35
N MET A 15 -5.13 5.81 -5.46
CA MET A 15 -4.56 7.15 -5.47
C MET A 15 -3.65 7.26 -6.69
N PHE A 16 -3.89 8.29 -7.52
CA PHE A 16 -3.21 8.46 -8.81
C PHE A 16 -3.21 7.17 -9.66
N TRP A 17 -4.38 6.54 -9.78
CA TRP A 17 -4.62 5.28 -10.53
C TRP A 17 -3.87 4.03 -10.03
N ALA A 18 -3.04 4.14 -9.01
CA ALA A 18 -2.35 3.02 -8.37
C ALA A 18 -3.04 2.60 -7.05
N PRO A 19 -2.80 1.37 -6.55
CA PRO A 19 -3.26 0.95 -5.24
C PRO A 19 -2.66 1.86 -4.17
N PHE A 20 -3.51 2.39 -3.27
CA PHE A 20 -3.12 3.45 -2.34
C PHE A 20 -1.87 3.12 -1.50
N LEU A 21 -1.79 1.95 -0.86
CA LEU A 21 -0.68 1.66 0.05
C LEU A 21 0.67 1.57 -0.67
N PRO A 22 0.82 0.78 -1.74
CA PRO A 22 2.05 0.76 -2.53
C PRO A 22 2.45 2.15 -3.04
N ALA A 23 1.49 2.95 -3.51
CA ALA A 23 1.76 4.32 -3.97
C ALA A 23 2.24 5.22 -2.82
N ALA A 24 1.61 5.14 -1.65
CA ALA A 24 2.02 5.89 -0.47
C ALA A 24 3.42 5.49 0.01
N MET A 25 3.74 4.18 0.01
CA MET A 25 5.09 3.69 0.34
C MET A 25 6.15 4.18 -0.65
N ASN A 26 5.83 4.18 -1.95
CA ASN A 26 6.71 4.71 -2.98
C ASN A 26 7.09 6.16 -2.69
N LEU A 27 6.11 7.02 -2.43
CA LEU A 27 6.33 8.42 -2.10
C LEU A 27 7.05 8.58 -0.75
N ALA A 28 6.68 7.79 0.26
CA ALA A 28 7.27 7.85 1.58
C ALA A 28 8.77 7.48 1.59
N VAL A 29 9.24 6.67 0.64
CA VAL A 29 10.66 6.36 0.48
C VAL A 29 11.34 7.40 -0.40
N GLN A 30 10.77 7.73 -1.55
CA GLN A 30 11.44 8.57 -2.53
C GLN A 30 11.57 10.04 -2.11
N PHE A 31 10.61 10.59 -1.36
CA PHE A 31 10.69 11.97 -0.88
C PHE A 31 11.83 12.19 0.15
N PRO A 32 12.02 11.34 1.17
CA PRO A 32 13.19 11.46 2.04
C PRO A 32 14.52 11.39 1.30
N PHE A 33 14.68 10.48 0.34
CA PHE A 33 15.88 10.41 -0.48
C PHE A 33 16.11 11.69 -1.29
N MET A 34 15.05 12.26 -1.86
CA MET A 34 15.12 13.55 -2.55
C MET A 34 15.54 14.68 -1.60
N PHE A 35 14.94 14.78 -0.41
CA PHE A 35 15.29 15.82 0.57
C PHE A 35 16.72 15.69 1.09
N ILE A 36 17.22 14.47 1.31
CA ILE A 36 18.61 14.22 1.70
C ILE A 36 19.55 14.61 0.54
N GLY A 37 19.23 14.21 -0.69
CA GLY A 37 20.01 14.58 -1.87
C GLY A 37 20.08 16.09 -2.09
N MET A 38 18.98 16.80 -1.89
CA MET A 38 18.95 18.26 -1.96
C MET A 38 19.74 18.91 -0.83
N GLY A 39 19.51 18.49 0.43
CA GLY A 39 20.05 19.16 1.61
C GLY A 39 21.51 18.84 1.92
N VAL A 40 21.96 17.62 1.64
CA VAL A 40 23.33 17.16 1.94
C VAL A 40 24.23 17.24 0.71
N LEU A 41 23.70 16.87 -0.45
CA LEU A 41 24.49 16.70 -1.68
C LEU A 41 24.28 17.85 -2.69
N ASN A 42 23.45 18.86 -2.39
CA ASN A 42 23.07 19.94 -3.32
C ASN A 42 22.61 19.42 -4.70
N MET A 43 21.98 18.24 -4.73
CA MET A 43 21.53 17.63 -5.97
C MET A 43 20.28 18.33 -6.50
N ASN A 44 20.19 18.45 -7.83
CA ASN A 44 19.02 19.03 -8.48
C ASN A 44 17.80 18.10 -8.27
N PRO A 45 16.66 18.62 -7.76
CA PRO A 45 15.44 17.84 -7.54
C PRO A 45 14.90 17.15 -8.80
N ILE A 46 15.19 17.68 -10.00
CA ILE A 46 14.73 17.12 -11.27
C ILE A 46 15.21 15.68 -11.48
N ILE A 47 16.38 15.32 -10.94
CA ILE A 47 16.99 13.99 -11.06
C ILE A 47 16.13 12.92 -10.36
N PHE A 48 15.33 13.30 -9.37
CA PHE A 48 14.46 12.39 -8.63
C PHE A 48 13.10 12.17 -9.31
N ILE A 49 12.73 12.97 -10.31
CA ILE A 49 11.45 12.83 -11.00
C ILE A 49 11.36 11.53 -11.82
N PRO A 50 12.35 11.17 -12.68
CA PRO A 50 12.30 9.93 -13.44
C PRO A 50 12.09 8.65 -12.59
N PRO A 51 12.83 8.41 -11.49
CA PRO A 51 12.60 7.22 -10.67
C PRO A 51 11.24 7.23 -9.95
N ILE A 52 10.71 8.39 -9.57
CA ILE A 52 9.35 8.50 -8.99
C ILE A 52 8.31 8.05 -10.00
N VAL A 53 8.40 8.57 -11.23
CA VAL A 53 7.45 8.26 -12.30
C VAL A 53 7.55 6.81 -12.72
N ILE A 54 8.76 6.27 -12.93
CA ILE A 54 8.95 4.87 -13.34
C ILE A 54 8.37 3.91 -12.30
N ALA A 55 8.68 4.12 -11.01
CA ALA A 55 8.15 3.29 -9.94
C ALA A 55 6.61 3.41 -9.85
N HIS A 56 6.05 4.60 -10.03
CA HIS A 56 4.60 4.80 -9.97
C HIS A 56 3.88 4.15 -11.17
N VAL A 57 4.44 4.24 -12.38
CA VAL A 57 3.91 3.54 -13.56
C VAL A 57 3.92 2.03 -13.35
N PHE A 58 5.00 1.49 -12.78
CA PHE A 58 5.07 0.07 -12.44
C PHE A 58 3.94 -0.33 -11.46
N LEU A 59 3.67 0.49 -10.45
CA LEU A 59 2.58 0.26 -9.50
C LEU A 59 1.19 0.36 -10.15
N ILE A 60 1.00 1.22 -11.15
CA ILE A 60 -0.24 1.28 -11.92
C ILE A 60 -0.45 -0.02 -12.69
N ILE A 61 0.58 -0.51 -13.39
CA ILE A 61 0.50 -1.76 -14.16
C ILE A 61 0.21 -2.94 -13.25
N TYR A 62 0.91 -3.02 -12.12
CA TYR A 62 0.73 -4.12 -11.16
C TYR A 62 -0.62 -4.02 -10.44
N GLY A 63 -1.06 -2.81 -10.11
CA GLY A 63 -2.37 -2.52 -9.53
C GLY A 63 -3.55 -2.75 -10.46
N ALA A 64 -3.35 -2.66 -11.77
CA ALA A 64 -4.35 -3.04 -12.76
C ALA A 64 -4.55 -4.55 -12.83
N ARG A 65 -3.48 -5.33 -12.61
CA ARG A 65 -3.56 -6.80 -12.51
C ARG A 65 -4.19 -7.24 -11.21
N GLU A 66 -3.78 -6.63 -10.10
CA GLU A 66 -4.20 -7.01 -8.74
C GLU A 66 -4.78 -5.81 -7.99
N PRO A 67 -6.09 -5.53 -8.15
CA PRO A 67 -6.71 -4.34 -7.55
C PRO A 67 -6.68 -4.36 -6.02
N HIS A 68 -6.59 -5.55 -5.41
CA HIS A 68 -6.59 -5.74 -3.95
C HIS A 68 -5.19 -5.72 -3.31
N LEU A 69 -4.15 -5.31 -4.03
CA LEU A 69 -2.77 -5.25 -3.51
C LEU A 69 -2.62 -4.48 -2.21
N SER A 70 -3.36 -3.38 -2.05
CA SER A 70 -3.35 -2.59 -0.81
C SER A 70 -3.88 -3.39 0.38
N THR A 71 -4.85 -4.27 0.15
CA THR A 71 -5.42 -5.16 1.17
C THR A 71 -4.44 -6.29 1.47
N MET A 72 -3.85 -6.92 0.45
CA MET A 72 -2.82 -7.94 0.63
C MET A 72 -1.62 -7.39 1.43
N LEU A 73 -1.11 -6.22 1.06
CA LEU A 73 0.02 -5.62 1.78
C LEU A 73 -0.32 -5.29 3.24
N LYS A 74 -1.57 -4.87 3.51
CA LYS A 74 -2.08 -4.70 4.87
C LYS A 74 -2.16 -6.02 5.64
N THR A 75 -2.58 -7.11 5.00
CA THR A 75 -2.76 -8.43 5.62
C THR A 75 -1.48 -9.27 5.70
N TYR A 76 -0.42 -8.90 4.97
CA TYR A 76 0.90 -9.55 5.05
C TYR A 76 1.92 -8.73 5.86
N GLY A 77 1.64 -7.45 6.12
CA GLY A 77 2.52 -6.58 6.90
C GLY A 77 2.52 -6.86 8.40
N PRO A 78 3.43 -6.22 9.18
CA PRO A 78 3.49 -6.36 10.65
C PRO A 78 2.19 -5.95 11.37
N MET A 79 1.30 -5.21 10.71
CA MET A 79 -0.04 -4.88 11.21
C MET A 79 -1.04 -6.05 11.14
N ALA A 80 -0.75 -7.09 10.35
CA ALA A 80 -1.54 -8.32 10.28
C ALA A 80 -1.02 -9.43 11.18
N ALA A 81 0.26 -9.35 11.58
CA ALA A 81 0.86 -10.28 12.54
C ALA A 81 0.17 -10.21 13.92
N LYS A 82 -0.47 -9.08 14.25
CA LYS A 82 -1.44 -9.01 15.35
C LYS A 82 -2.78 -9.56 14.86
N GLY A 83 -2.87 -10.89 14.77
CA GLY A 83 -4.15 -11.56 14.68
C GLY A 83 -5.08 -11.03 15.77
N SER A 84 -6.35 -10.79 15.42
CA SER A 84 -7.36 -10.37 16.40
C SER A 84 -7.37 -11.39 17.54
N VAL A 85 -6.91 -11.01 18.72
CA VAL A 85 -7.09 -11.80 19.92
C VAL A 85 -8.56 -11.69 20.31
N SER A 86 -9.30 -12.77 20.16
CA SER A 86 -10.66 -12.85 20.69
C SER A 86 -10.59 -12.64 22.20
N MET A 87 -11.38 -11.70 22.74
CA MET A 87 -11.50 -11.47 24.19
C MET A 87 -12.06 -12.72 24.91
N TYR A 88 -12.71 -13.62 24.17
CA TYR A 88 -13.24 -14.89 24.66
C TYR A 88 -12.49 -16.07 24.04
N LYS A 89 -12.28 -17.14 24.80
CA LYS A 89 -11.74 -18.40 24.27
C LYS A 89 -12.72 -18.99 23.24
N SER A 90 -12.46 -18.78 21.95
CA SER A 90 -13.20 -19.45 20.87
C SER A 90 -12.38 -20.63 20.35
N LYS A 91 -12.99 -21.82 20.26
CA LYS A 91 -12.41 -22.94 19.51
C LYS A 91 -12.31 -22.52 18.05
N GLY A 92 -11.10 -22.42 17.51
CA GLY A 92 -10.90 -22.01 16.12
C GLY A 92 -11.69 -22.91 15.19
N THR A 93 -12.68 -22.37 14.49
CA THR A 93 -13.35 -23.08 13.41
C THR A 93 -12.37 -23.15 12.25
N LYS A 94 -11.72 -24.32 12.08
CA LYS A 94 -11.14 -24.65 10.78
C LYS A 94 -12.26 -24.51 9.76
N LEU A 95 -12.00 -23.77 8.68
CA LEU A 95 -12.90 -23.76 7.53
C LEU A 95 -13.07 -25.22 7.11
N ALA A 96 -14.26 -25.77 7.35
CA ALA A 96 -14.62 -27.08 6.84
C ALA A 96 -14.52 -27.03 5.30
N PRO A 97 -14.08 -28.12 4.65
CA PRO A 97 -13.88 -28.17 3.20
C PRO A 97 -15.16 -27.83 2.44
#